data_AF-A0A453ISD3-F1
#
_entry.id   AF-A0A453ISD3-F1
#
_cell.length_a   1.000
_cell.length_b   1.000
_cell.length_c   1.000
_cell.angle_alpha   90.00
_cell.angle_beta   90.00
_cell.angle_gamma   90.00
#
_symmetry.space_group_name_H-M   'P 1'
#
loop_
_entity.id
_entity.type
_entity.pdbx_description
1 polymer ?
#
loop_
_entity_poly.entity_id
_entity_poly.type
_entity_poly.pdbx_seq_one_letter_code
_entity_poly.pdbx_strand_id
1 'polypeptide(L)'
;LVLLGDSGVGKSCIVLRFVRGQFDPTSKVTVGASFLSQTLALEDSTIVKFEIWDTAGQERYAALAPLYYRGAAAAVVVYDITSPESFKKAQYWVKV
;
A
#
# COMPACT_ATOMS: atom_id res chain seq x y z
N LEU A 1 -7.02 1.88 -5.60
CA LEU A 1 -5.99 0.92 -5.18
C LEU A 1 -5.64 1.21 -3.73
N VAL A 2 -5.50 0.21 -2.88
CA VAL A 2 -5.05 0.39 -1.49
C VAL A 2 -3.92 -0.58 -1.17
N LEU A 3 -2.92 -0.12 -0.44
CA LEU A 3 -1.84 -0.97 0.07
C LEU A 3 -2.08 -1.26 1.55
N LEU A 4 -2.03 -2.53 1.93
CA LEU A 4 -2.22 -3.05 3.28
C LEU A 4 -1.03 -3.92 3.69
N GLY A 5 -0.83 -4.11 4.99
CA GLY A 5 0.30 -4.87 5.52
C GLY A 5 0.94 -4.19 6.73
N ASP A 6 1.76 -4.94 7.46
CA ASP A 6 2.38 -4.46 8.71
C ASP A 6 3.32 -3.26 8.50
N SER A 7 3.69 -2.57 9.58
CA SER A 7 4.65 -1.47 9.52
C SER A 7 6.01 -1.97 9.03
N GLY A 8 6.69 -1.18 8.17
CA GLY A 8 8.05 -1.49 7.71
C GLY A 8 8.17 -2.49 6.56
N VAL A 9 7.09 -3.12 6.10
CA VAL A 9 7.12 -4.13 5.02
C VAL A 9 7.35 -3.57 3.60
N GLY A 10 7.55 -2.25 3.45
CA GLY A 10 7.90 -1.63 2.17
C GLY A 10 6.74 -1.08 1.31
N LYS A 11 5.51 -0.97 1.85
CA LYS A 11 4.33 -0.40 1.14
C LYS A 11 4.64 0.94 0.47
N SER A 12 5.11 1.91 1.26
CA SER A 12 5.45 3.26 0.78
C SER A 12 6.55 3.25 -0.27
N CYS A 13 7.55 2.38 -0.12
CA CYS A 13 8.63 2.23 -1.09
C CYS A 13 8.11 1.72 -2.43
N ILE A 14 7.17 0.77 -2.43
CA ILE A 14 6.53 0.25 -3.65
C ILE A 14 5.73 1.36 -4.33
N VAL A 15 4.91 2.11 -3.58
CA VAL A 15 4.12 3.21 -4.17
C VAL A 15 5.02 4.30 -4.72
N LEU A 16 6.06 4.69 -3.98
CA LEU A 16 7.01 5.70 -4.43
C LEU A 16 7.74 5.26 -5.71
N ARG A 17 8.15 3.99 -5.79
CA ARG A 17 8.78 3.44 -6.99
C ARG A 17 7.84 3.47 -8.18
N PHE A 18 6.58 3.09 -7.99
CA PHE A 18 5.58 3.08 -9.06
C PHE A 18 5.21 4.48 -9.55
N VAL A 19 5.02 5.43 -8.63
CA VAL A 19 4.55 6.79 -8.96
C VAL A 19 5.70 7.67 -9.47
N ARG A 20 6.88 7.59 -8.86
CA ARG A 20 8.00 8.52 -9.10
C ARG A 20 9.25 7.88 -9.67
N GLY A 21 9.30 6.55 -9.79
CA GLY A 21 10.53 5.86 -10.19
C GLY A 21 11.65 5.99 -9.16
N GLN A 22 11.33 6.24 -7.88
CA GLN A 22 12.32 6.50 -6.82
C GLN A 22 12.26 5.45 -5.70
N PHE A 23 13.36 5.30 -4.97
CA PHE A 23 13.44 4.48 -3.75
C PHE A 23 14.25 5.23 -2.70
N ASP A 24 13.74 5.26 -1.48
CA ASP A 24 14.41 5.85 -0.33
C ASP A 24 14.61 4.77 0.75
N PRO A 25 15.85 4.31 1.00
CA PRO A 25 16.14 3.34 2.04
C PRO A 25 15.90 3.89 3.45
N THR A 26 15.81 5.21 3.61
CA THR A 26 15.54 5.91 4.87
C THR A 26 14.07 6.29 5.03
N SER A 27 13.19 5.66 4.23
CA SER A 27 11.75 5.89 4.26
C SER A 27 11.21 5.87 5.69
N LYS A 28 10.64 6.99 6.12
CA LYS A 28 10.02 7.11 7.44
C LYS A 28 8.72 6.31 7.49
N VAL A 29 8.34 5.89 8.69
CA VAL A 29 7.07 5.18 8.87
C VAL A 29 5.89 6.07 8.54
N THR A 30 4.97 5.57 7.72
CA THR A 30 3.73 6.25 7.36
C THR A 30 2.86 6.48 8.59
N VAL A 31 2.35 7.71 8.73
CA VAL A 31 1.43 8.13 9.78
C VAL A 31 0.04 8.22 9.17
N GLY A 32 -0.93 7.44 9.69
CA GLY A 32 -2.28 7.40 9.12
C GLY A 32 -2.31 6.80 7.72
N ALA A 33 -2.48 7.63 6.69
CA ALA A 33 -2.37 7.22 5.29
C ALA A 33 -1.92 8.37 4.40
N SER A 34 -1.33 8.04 3.25
CA SER A 34 -1.00 8.96 2.17
C SER A 34 -1.82 8.63 0.92
N PHE A 35 -2.16 9.66 0.15
CA PHE A 35 -2.85 9.53 -1.12
C PHE A 35 -1.90 9.93 -2.26
N LEU A 36 -1.75 9.05 -3.24
CA LEU A 36 -0.95 9.29 -4.44
C LEU A 36 -1.78 8.94 -5.68
N SER A 37 -1.48 9.58 -6.80
CA SER A 37 -2.11 9.30 -8.10
C SER A 37 -1.03 8.99 -9.14
N GLN A 38 -1.28 8.00 -9.98
CA GLN A 38 -0.45 7.71 -11.16
C GLN A 38 -1.35 7.38 -12.35
N THR A 39 -1.07 7.97 -13.51
CA THR A 39 -1.82 7.71 -14.74
C THR A 39 -0.93 6.97 -15.72
N LEU A 40 -1.41 5.83 -16.23
CA LEU A 40 -0.73 5.02 -17.24
C LEU A 40 -1.53 5.02 -18.54
N ALA A 41 -0.84 5.13 -19.66
CA ALA A 41 -1.39 4.84 -20.97
C ALA A 41 -0.94 3.43 -21.38
N LEU A 42 -1.90 2.57 -21.71
CA LEU A 42 -1.66 1.22 -22.20
C LEU A 42 -1.48 1.23 -23.73
N GLU A 43 -0.95 0.14 -24.28
CA GLU A 43 -0.66 -0.01 -25.71
C GLU A 43 -1.92 0.12 -26.59
N ASP A 44 -3.07 -0.30 -26.07
CA ASP A 44 -4.37 -0.21 -26.73
C ASP A 44 -5.01 1.20 -26.63
N SER A 45 -4.24 2.21 -26.21
CA SER A 45 -4.69 3.57 -25.92
C SER A 45 -5.64 3.72 -24.73
N THR A 46 -5.87 2.66 -23.94
CA THR A 46 -6.61 2.77 -22.68
C THR A 46 -5.80 3.57 -21.67
N ILE A 47 -6.42 4.60 -21.08
CA ILE A 47 -5.81 5.40 -20.01
C ILE A 47 -6.37 4.94 -18.67
N VAL A 48 -5.49 4.50 -17.77
CA VAL A 48 -5.84 4.05 -16.43
C VAL A 48 -5.25 5.02 -15.41
N LYS A 49 -6.11 5.64 -14.60
CA LYS A 49 -5.70 6.44 -13.44
C LYS A 49 -5.80 5.59 -12.17
N PHE A 50 -4.65 5.35 -11.55
CA PHE A 50 -4.57 4.76 -10.23
C PHE A 50 -4.65 5.84 -9.16
N GLU A 51 -5.68 5.74 -8.32
CA GLU A 51 -5.78 6.47 -7.05
C GLU A 51 -5.37 5.51 -5.94
N ILE A 52 -4.25 5.82 -5.29
CA ILE A 52 -3.49 4.90 -4.45
C ILE A 52 -3.50 5.40 -3.02
N TRP A 53 -4.07 4.58 -2.13
CA TRP A 53 -3.97 4.75 -0.68
C TRP A 53 -2.79 3.94 -0.15
N ASP A 54 -1.74 4.63 0.30
CA ASP A 54 -0.64 4.05 1.08
C ASP A 54 -0.98 4.15 2.57
N THR A 55 -1.21 3.02 3.24
CA THR A 55 -1.69 3.01 4.63
C THR A 55 -0.57 2.77 5.63
N ALA A 56 -0.71 3.33 6.83
CA ALA A 56 0.13 2.97 7.97
C ALA A 56 -0.15 1.52 8.38
N GLY A 57 0.92 0.74 8.54
CA GLY A 57 0.81 -0.65 9.01
C GLY A 57 0.84 -0.79 10.54
N GLN A 58 0.87 0.31 11.29
CA GLN A 58 0.91 0.27 12.76
C GLN A 58 -0.48 -0.05 13.32
N GLU A 59 -0.54 -0.92 14.32
CA GLU A 59 -1.78 -1.37 14.96
C GLU A 59 -2.68 -0.23 15.47
N ARG A 60 -2.09 0.86 15.96
CA ARG A 60 -2.85 2.04 16.43
C ARG A 60 -3.71 2.70 15.33
N TYR A 61 -3.43 2.43 14.06
CA TYR A 61 -4.21 2.90 12.92
C TYR A 61 -5.11 1.81 12.31
N ALA A 62 -5.14 0.59 12.87
CA ALA A 62 -5.92 -0.51 12.31
C ALA A 62 -7.42 -0.19 12.21
N ALA A 63 -7.96 0.57 13.17
CA ALA A 63 -9.35 1.03 13.16
C ALA A 63 -9.69 1.96 11.98
N LEU A 64 -8.68 2.58 11.35
CA LEU A 64 -8.86 3.45 10.18
C LEU A 64 -8.84 2.66 8.86
N ALA A 65 -8.36 1.42 8.85
CA ALA A 65 -8.22 0.64 7.61
C ALA A 65 -9.53 0.53 6.80
N PRO A 66 -10.72 0.30 7.42
CA PRO A 66 -11.98 0.27 6.68
C PRO A 66 -12.31 1.56 5.93
N LEU A 67 -11.81 2.70 6.38
CA LEU A 67 -12.01 3.97 5.70
C LEU A 67 -11.19 4.07 4.41
N TYR A 68 -10.00 3.44 4.37
CA TYR A 68 -9.06 3.56 3.26
C TYR A 68 -9.31 2.57 2.12
N TYR A 69 -9.79 1.36 2.42
CA TYR A 69 -10.14 0.40 1.37
C TYR A 69 -11.60 0.52 0.89
N ARG A 70 -12.43 1.37 1.51
CA ARG A 70 -13.80 1.63 1.05
C ARG A 70 -13.80 2.20 -0.36
N GLY A 71 -14.45 1.49 -1.29
CA GLY A 71 -14.50 1.89 -2.70
C GLY A 71 -13.21 1.61 -3.48
N ALA A 72 -12.19 0.99 -2.88
CA ALA A 72 -11.02 0.54 -3.61
C ALA A 72 -11.38 -0.67 -4.49
N ALA A 73 -11.10 -0.57 -5.79
CA ALA A 73 -11.31 -1.68 -6.73
C ALA A 73 -10.35 -2.87 -6.53
N ALA A 74 -9.21 -2.63 -5.89
CA ALA A 74 -8.19 -3.64 -5.62
C ALA A 74 -7.37 -3.27 -4.37
N ALA A 75 -6.92 -4.30 -3.66
CA ALA A 75 -6.01 -4.23 -2.54
C ALA A 75 -4.71 -4.99 -2.84
N VAL A 76 -3.58 -4.42 -2.43
CA VAL A 76 -2.27 -5.06 -2.47
C VAL A 76 -1.83 -5.29 -1.03
N VAL A 77 -1.78 -6.54 -0.61
CA VAL A 77 -1.33 -6.93 0.73
C VAL A 77 0.15 -7.26 0.66
N VAL A 78 0.95 -6.51 1.42
CA VAL A 78 2.42 -6.57 1.38
C VAL A 78 2.93 -7.18 2.69
N TYR A 79 3.96 -8.02 2.58
CA TYR A 79 4.73 -8.55 3.70
C TYR A 79 6.22 -8.58 3.33
N ASP A 80 7.07 -8.71 4.34
CA ASP A 80 8.51 -8.88 4.19
C ASP A 80 8.86 -10.37 4.20
N ILE A 81 9.46 -10.86 3.12
CA ILE A 81 9.87 -12.26 2.96
C ILE A 81 10.89 -12.72 4.00
N THR A 82 11.64 -11.78 4.60
CA THR A 82 12.61 -12.05 5.66
C THR A 82 11.96 -12.15 7.04
N SER A 83 10.69 -11.78 7.16
CA SER A 83 9.92 -11.76 8.41
C SER A 83 8.68 -12.66 8.31
N PRO A 84 8.75 -13.92 8.79
CA PRO A 84 7.61 -14.83 8.82
C PRO A 84 6.40 -14.28 9.59
N GLU A 85 6.63 -13.46 10.63
CA GLU A 85 5.57 -12.79 11.38
C GLU A 85 4.80 -11.79 10.52
N SER A 86 5.48 -11.05 9.64
CA SER A 86 4.82 -10.13 8.71
C SER A 86 3.89 -10.86 7.74
N PHE A 87 4.27 -12.08 7.31
CA PHE A 87 3.42 -12.93 6.47
C PHE A 87 2.17 -13.41 7.21
N LYS A 88 2.31 -13.88 8.47
CA LYS A 88 1.15 -14.25 9.29
C LYS A 88 0.18 -13.08 9.46
N LYS A 89 0.71 -11.88 9.71
CA LYS A 89 -0.11 -10.66 9.81
C LYS A 89 -0.73 -10.25 8.47
N ALA A 90 -0.08 -10.49 7.33
CA ALA A 90 -0.68 -10.28 6.02
C ALA A 90 -1.98 -11.09 5.83
N GLN A 91 -2.04 -12.31 6.37
CA GLN A 91 -3.26 -13.12 6.32
C GLN A 91 -4.43 -12.50 7.09
N TYR A 92 -4.17 -11.72 8.15
CA TYR A 92 -5.21 -10.97 8.85
C TYR A 92 -5.87 -9.95 7.90
N TRP A 93 -5.07 -9.20 7.14
CA TRP A 93 -5.55 -8.18 6.20
C TRP A 93 -6.42 -8.74 5.06
N VAL A 94 -6.35 -10.04 4.76
CA VAL A 94 -7.18 -10.72 3.75
C VAL A 94 -8.51 -11.21 4.33
N LYS A 95 -8.56 -11.50 5.63
CA LYS A 95 -9.75 -12.02 6.31
C LYS A 95 -10.73 -10.93 6.73
N VAL A 96 -10.30 -9.66 6.76
CA VAL A 96 -11.12 -8.48 7.03
C VAL A 96 -11.86 -8.08 5.75
#